data_AF-A0ABD7HNJ8-F1
#
_entry.id   AF-A0ABD7HNJ8-F1
#
_cell.length_a   1.000
_cell.length_b   1.000
_cell.length_c   1.000
_cell.angle_alpha   90.00
_cell.angle_beta   90.00
_cell.angle_gamma   90.00
#
_symmetry.space_group_name_H-M   'P 1'
#
loop_
_entity.id
_entity.type
_entity.pdbx_description
1 polymer ?
#
loop_
_entity_poly.entity_id
_entity_poly.type
_entity_poly.pdbx_seq_one_letter_code
_entity_poly.pdbx_strand_id
1 'polypeptide(L)'
;MTRLREILDEYDPPLRLVRALDSNAVHIVAPDDPASPSEAKRLSELTADEALELALALRPTICGLGVSVRPGGRGTYVGEFPDKDLCGRCHRILGSEHQHLAFAHPQPGDPV
;
A
#
# COMPACT_ATOMS: atom_id res chain seq x y z
N MET A 1 -0.57 -15.89 -0.99
CA MET A 1 -0.86 -14.92 -2.09
C MET A 1 -2.28 -15.02 -2.62
N THR A 2 -3.00 -16.13 -2.42
CA THR A 2 -4.42 -16.30 -2.78
C THR A 2 -5.30 -15.14 -2.27
N ARG A 3 -5.08 -14.74 -1.01
CA ARG A 3 -5.84 -13.66 -0.36
C ARG A 3 -5.73 -12.27 -1.01
N LEU A 4 -4.59 -11.93 -1.63
CA LEU A 4 -4.45 -10.65 -2.34
C LEU A 4 -5.31 -10.63 -3.60
N ARG A 5 -5.36 -11.75 -4.33
CA ARG A 5 -6.16 -11.88 -5.55
C ARG A 5 -7.64 -11.86 -5.24
N GLU A 6 -8.06 -12.64 -4.24
CA GLU A 6 -9.44 -12.62 -3.73
C GLU A 6 -9.91 -11.18 -3.41
N ILE A 7 -9.08 -10.40 -2.71
CA ILE A 7 -9.41 -9.00 -2.39
C ILE A 7 -9.54 -8.13 -3.66
N LEU A 8 -8.63 -8.27 -4.62
CA LEU A 8 -8.66 -7.49 -5.87
C LEU A 8 -9.84 -7.89 -6.76
N ASP A 9 -10.16 -9.17 -6.85
CA ASP A 9 -11.25 -9.72 -7.65
C ASP A 9 -12.63 -9.38 -7.07
N GLU A 10 -12.78 -9.44 -5.74
CA GLU A 10 -14.07 -9.27 -5.07
C GLU A 10 -14.40 -7.79 -4.79
N TYR A 11 -13.37 -6.95 -4.54
CA TYR A 11 -13.58 -5.59 -4.03
C TYR A 11 -12.96 -4.47 -4.87
N ASP A 12 -12.10 -4.80 -5.84
CA ASP A 12 -11.36 -3.84 -6.68
C ASP A 12 -10.88 -2.57 -5.92
N PRO A 13 -10.18 -2.70 -4.78
CA PRO A 13 -9.80 -1.56 -3.98
C PRO A 13 -8.70 -0.74 -4.69
N PRO A 14 -8.72 0.60 -4.55
CA PRO A 14 -7.63 1.43 -5.06
C PRO A 14 -6.31 1.05 -4.38
N LEU A 15 -5.26 0.90 -5.18
CA LEU A 15 -3.93 0.58 -4.68
C LEU A 15 -3.34 1.77 -3.92
N ARG A 16 -2.84 1.52 -2.71
CA ARG A 16 -2.10 2.51 -1.91
C ARG A 16 -0.61 2.37 -2.18
N LEU A 17 0.05 3.50 -2.41
CA LEU A 17 1.43 3.55 -2.88
C LEU A 17 2.31 4.30 -1.88
N VAL A 18 3.47 3.74 -1.58
CA VAL A 18 4.42 4.31 -0.62
C VAL A 18 5.81 4.36 -1.24
N ARG A 19 6.44 5.53 -1.20
CA ARG A 19 7.83 5.72 -1.61
C ARG A 19 8.74 5.45 -0.43
N ALA A 20 9.64 4.48 -0.56
CA ALA A 20 10.64 4.18 0.45
C ALA A 20 11.75 5.23 0.45
N LEU A 21 12.16 5.74 1.62
CA LEU A 21 13.13 6.85 1.71
C LEU A 21 14.57 6.42 1.40
N ASP A 22 14.91 5.16 1.65
CA ASP A 22 16.27 4.62 1.51
C ASP A 22 16.64 4.29 0.05
N SER A 23 15.69 3.73 -0.68
CA SER A 23 15.85 3.26 -2.07
C SER A 23 15.17 4.17 -3.08
N ASN A 24 14.34 5.11 -2.60
CA ASN A 24 13.45 5.95 -3.41
C ASN A 24 12.44 5.18 -4.28
N ALA A 25 12.35 3.85 -4.13
CA ALA A 25 11.43 3.00 -4.87
C ALA A 25 9.99 3.12 -4.33
N VAL A 26 9.02 2.99 -5.21
CA VAL A 26 7.59 3.00 -4.87
C VAL A 26 7.09 1.57 -4.71
N HIS A 27 6.44 1.30 -3.60
CA HIS A 27 5.89 0.00 -3.25
C HIS A 27 4.38 0.09 -3.12
N ILE A 28 3.72 -1.01 -3.45
CA ILE A 28 2.27 -1.17 -3.26
C ILE A 28 2.06 -1.70 -1.83
N VAL A 29 1.37 -0.91 -1.02
CA VAL A 29 0.90 -1.32 0.31
C VAL A 29 -0.14 -2.40 0.13
N ALA A 30 -0.06 -3.46 0.92
CA ALA A 30 -1.07 -4.52 0.86
C ALA A 30 -2.47 -3.91 1.11
N PRO A 31 -3.47 -4.23 0.28
CA PRO A 31 -4.83 -3.82 0.54
C PRO A 31 -5.27 -4.42 1.87
N ASP A 32 -6.05 -3.65 2.62
CA ASP A 32 -6.66 -4.18 3.84
C ASP A 32 -7.68 -5.24 3.44
N ASP A 33 -7.77 -6.31 4.24
CA ASP A 33 -8.78 -7.32 4.01
C ASP A 33 -10.14 -6.78 4.47
N PRO A 34 -11.16 -6.70 3.60
CA PRO A 34 -12.47 -6.16 3.98
C PRO A 34 -13.25 -7.08 4.94
N ALA A 35 -12.98 -8.38 4.96
CA ALA A 35 -13.52 -9.35 5.91
C ALA A 35 -12.72 -9.42 7.22
N SER A 36 -11.48 -8.91 7.22
CA SER A 36 -10.63 -8.74 8.40
C SER A 36 -10.04 -7.33 8.40
N PRO A 37 -10.88 -6.31 8.55
CA PRO A 37 -10.43 -4.95 8.37
C PRO A 37 -9.45 -4.57 9.47
N SER A 38 -8.18 -4.55 9.12
CA SER A 38 -7.07 -4.04 9.93
C SER A 38 -7.32 -2.61 10.42
N GLU A 39 -8.22 -1.87 9.75
CA GLU A 39 -8.62 -0.49 10.06
C GLU A 39 -10.09 -0.31 10.48
N ALA A 40 -10.96 -1.34 10.44
CA ALA A 40 -12.39 -1.14 10.75
C ALA A 40 -12.81 -1.52 12.18
N LYS A 41 -11.86 -1.63 13.12
CA LYS A 41 -12.22 -1.32 14.51
C LYS A 41 -12.53 0.17 14.57
N ARG A 42 -13.71 0.54 15.10
CA ARG A 42 -13.99 1.97 15.33
C ARG A 42 -12.90 2.51 16.25
N LEU A 43 -12.42 3.74 16.02
CA LEU A 43 -11.43 4.40 16.88
C LEU A 43 -11.80 4.37 18.38
N SER A 44 -13.09 4.30 18.69
CA SER A 44 -13.65 4.15 20.05
C SER A 44 -13.44 2.77 20.70
N GLU A 45 -13.03 1.76 19.93
CA GLU A 45 -12.84 0.37 20.35
C GLU A 45 -11.36 -0.01 20.45
N LEU A 46 -10.45 0.93 20.13
CA LEU A 46 -9.01 0.74 20.25
C LEU A 46 -8.56 1.07 21.67
N THR A 47 -7.76 0.20 22.26
CA THR A 47 -6.94 0.57 23.43
C THR A 47 -5.89 1.61 23.02
N ALA A 48 -5.34 2.35 23.98
CA ALA A 48 -4.31 3.36 23.71
C ALA A 48 -3.08 2.75 23.01
N ASP A 49 -2.72 1.51 23.34
CA ASP A 49 -1.60 0.79 22.72
C ASP A 49 -1.96 0.30 21.31
N GLU A 50 -3.18 -0.16 21.04
CA GLU A 50 -3.64 -0.52 19.68
C GLU A 50 -3.76 0.71 18.77
N ALA A 51 -4.23 1.84 19.31
CA ALA A 51 -4.30 3.11 18.61
C ALA A 51 -2.89 3.65 18.31
N LEU A 52 -1.97 3.50 19.27
CA LEU A 52 -0.56 3.82 19.09
C LEU A 52 0.06 2.89 18.06
N GLU A 53 -0.15 1.57 18.10
CA GLU A 53 0.34 0.62 17.09
C GLU A 53 -0.22 0.91 15.71
N LEU A 54 -1.50 1.25 15.57
CA LEU A 54 -2.11 1.70 14.31
C LEU A 54 -1.46 2.99 13.78
N ALA A 55 -1.19 3.94 14.68
CA ALA A 55 -0.50 5.20 14.38
C ALA A 55 1.01 5.01 14.09
N LEU A 56 1.61 3.94 14.62
CA LEU A 56 3.01 3.57 14.50
C LEU A 56 3.26 2.57 13.35
N ALA A 57 2.20 1.99 12.76
CA ALA A 57 2.21 0.73 12.05
C ALA A 57 3.14 0.67 10.84
N LEU A 58 4.06 -0.27 10.91
CA LEU A 58 4.69 -0.84 9.74
C LEU A 58 3.58 -1.40 8.83
N ARG A 59 3.41 -0.80 7.66
CA ARG A 59 2.52 -1.30 6.62
C ARG A 59 3.26 -2.36 5.82
N PRO A 60 2.74 -3.60 5.75
CA PRO A 60 3.28 -4.59 4.84
C PRO A 60 2.98 -4.15 3.41
N THR A 61 4.01 -4.15 2.58
CA THR A 61 3.84 -4.08 1.13
C THR A 61 3.59 -5.47 0.59
N ILE A 62 2.97 -5.57 -0.59
CA ILE A 62 2.72 -6.86 -1.23
C ILE A 62 4.02 -7.63 -1.53
N CYS A 63 5.17 -6.94 -1.61
CA CYS A 63 6.48 -7.55 -1.82
C CYS A 63 7.21 -7.97 -0.53
N GLY A 64 6.57 -7.81 0.62
CA GLY A 64 7.09 -8.18 1.94
C GLY A 64 7.98 -7.13 2.60
N LEU A 65 8.17 -5.95 1.99
CA LEU A 65 8.85 -4.84 2.64
C LEU A 65 7.91 -4.21 3.67
N GLY A 66 8.37 -4.07 4.91
CA GLY A 66 7.67 -3.28 5.93
C GLY A 66 8.07 -1.80 5.83
N VAL A 67 7.10 -0.92 5.64
CA VAL A 67 7.32 0.54 5.60
C VAL A 67 6.55 1.24 6.73
N SER A 68 7.16 2.22 7.38
CA SER A 68 6.48 3.10 8.33
C SER A 68 6.39 4.49 7.72
N VAL A 69 5.22 5.13 7.80
CA VAL A 69 4.89 6.42 7.17
C VAL A 69 4.83 7.60 8.15
N ARG A 70 5.31 7.41 9.38
CA ARG A 70 5.40 8.44 10.43
C ARG A 70 6.73 9.21 10.35
N PRO A 71 6.90 10.36 11.05
CA PRO A 71 8.19 11.05 11.15
C PRO A 71 9.31 10.11 11.64
N GLY A 72 10.43 10.06 10.91
CA GLY A 72 11.52 9.09 11.14
C GLY A 72 11.23 7.67 10.63
N GLY A 73 10.12 7.46 9.90
CA GLY A 73 9.75 6.22 9.23
C GLY A 73 10.55 5.93 7.96
N ARG A 74 10.25 4.82 7.30
CA ARG A 74 10.97 4.33 6.10
C ARG A 74 10.30 4.72 4.78
N GLY A 75 9.17 5.41 4.79
CA GLY A 75 8.51 5.84 3.55
C GLY A 75 7.48 6.94 3.70
N THR A 76 6.95 7.40 2.58
CA THR A 76 5.91 8.45 2.50
C THR A 76 4.86 8.02 1.48
N TYR A 77 3.58 8.21 1.80
CA TYR A 77 2.51 7.97 0.83
C TYR A 77 2.64 8.92 -0.35
N VAL A 78 2.45 8.39 -1.56
CA VAL A 78 2.54 9.15 -2.80
C VAL A 78 1.29 8.89 -3.64
N GLY A 79 0.72 9.94 -4.19
CA GLY A 79 -0.37 9.84 -5.17
C GLY A 79 0.11 9.90 -6.62
N GLU A 80 1.33 10.38 -6.85
CA GLU A 80 1.91 10.64 -8.16
C GLU A 80 3.38 10.23 -8.15
N PHE A 81 3.80 9.45 -9.14
CA PHE A 81 5.20 9.04 -9.31
C PHE A 81 5.45 8.56 -10.74
N PRO A 82 6.70 8.62 -11.25
CA PRO A 82 7.04 8.00 -12.53
C PRO A 82 6.98 6.47 -12.44
N ASP A 83 6.37 5.78 -13.41
CA ASP A 83 6.26 4.31 -13.46
C ASP A 83 7.58 3.55 -13.22
N LYS A 84 8.71 4.10 -13.70
CA LYS A 84 10.04 3.52 -13.52
C LYS A 84 10.48 3.40 -12.05
N ASP A 85 9.86 4.17 -11.16
CA ASP A 85 10.14 4.14 -9.73
C ASP A 85 9.39 2.98 -9.04
N LEU A 86 8.44 2.33 -9.72
CA LEU A 86 7.69 1.19 -9.17
C LEU A 86 8.61 0.00 -8.90
N CYS A 87 8.45 -0.59 -7.71
CA CYS A 87 9.14 -1.82 -7.35
C CYS A 87 8.72 -2.96 -8.29
N GLY A 88 9.67 -3.45 -9.11
CA GLY A 88 9.42 -4.56 -10.02
C GLY A 88 9.00 -5.88 -9.36
N ARG A 89 9.20 -6.03 -8.03
CA ARG A 89 8.65 -7.18 -7.27
C ARG A 89 7.15 -6.99 -6.99
N CYS A 90 6.72 -5.79 -6.61
CA CYS A 90 5.30 -5.45 -6.43
C CYS A 90 4.53 -5.68 -7.74
N HIS A 91 5.04 -5.17 -8.86
CA HIS A 91 4.42 -5.35 -10.18
C HIS A 91 4.25 -6.84 -10.54
N ARG A 92 5.28 -7.66 -10.35
CA ARG A 92 5.21 -9.11 -10.63
C ARG A 92 4.21 -9.85 -9.73
N ILE A 93 4.08 -9.42 -8.48
CA ILE A 93 3.24 -10.08 -7.46
C ILE A 93 1.75 -9.92 -7.73
N LEU A 94 1.32 -8.78 -8.28
CA LEU A 94 -0.08 -8.58 -8.71
C LEU A 94 -0.57 -9.67 -9.67
N GLY A 95 0.35 -10.23 -10.47
CA GLY A 95 -0.01 -11.20 -11.52
C GLY A 95 -0.56 -10.50 -12.76
N SER A 96 -0.54 -11.20 -13.90
CA SER A 96 -0.87 -10.63 -15.22
C SER A 96 -2.25 -9.96 -15.29
N GLU A 97 -3.21 -10.47 -14.52
CA GLU A 97 -4.59 -9.97 -14.48
C GLU A 97 -4.67 -8.56 -13.88
N HIS A 98 -3.92 -8.28 -12.82
CA HIS A 98 -3.99 -7.01 -12.08
C HIS A 98 -2.81 -6.08 -12.32
N GLN A 99 -1.83 -6.46 -13.15
CA GLN A 99 -0.63 -5.64 -13.42
C GLN A 99 -0.95 -4.23 -13.90
N HIS A 100 -2.02 -4.07 -14.68
CA HIS A 100 -2.47 -2.78 -15.18
C HIS A 100 -2.84 -1.78 -14.07
N LEU A 101 -3.33 -2.27 -12.91
CA LEU A 101 -3.67 -1.43 -11.75
C LEU A 101 -2.44 -0.72 -11.18
N ALA A 102 -1.24 -1.29 -11.35
CA ALA A 102 0.00 -0.70 -10.86
C ALA A 102 0.37 0.63 -11.56
N PHE A 103 -0.21 0.87 -12.74
CA PHE A 103 0.01 2.07 -13.56
C PHE A 103 -1.26 2.93 -13.67
N ALA A 104 -2.34 2.53 -13.00
CA ALA A 104 -3.60 3.26 -12.93
C ALA A 104 -3.54 4.34 -11.83
N HIS A 105 -2.57 5.26 -11.95
CA HIS A 105 -2.38 6.38 -11.04
C HIS A 105 -1.91 7.64 -11.79
N PRO A 106 -2.12 8.84 -11.22
CA PRO A 106 -1.58 10.07 -11.78
C PRO A 106 -0.05 10.01 -11.99
N GLN A 107 0.42 10.53 -13.12
CA GLN A 107 1.84 10.67 -13.45
C GLN A 107 2.30 12.12 -13.29
N PRO A 108 3.59 12.34 -12.94
CA PRO A 108 4.26 13.65 -12.97
C PRO A 108 3.92 14.49 -14.20
N GLY A 109 3.07 15.50 -14.01
CA GLY A 109 2.71 16.48 -15.05
C GLY A 109 1.43 16.17 -15.83
N ASP A 110 0.65 15.17 -15.41
CA ASP A 110 -0.71 14.99 -15.93
C ASP A 110 -1.57 16.23 -15.60
N PRO A 111 -2.46 16.66 -16.52
CA PRO A 111 -3.38 17.75 -16.24
C PRO A 111 -4.39 17.31 -15.16
N VAL A 112 -4.48 18.09 -14.08
CA VAL A 112 -5.44 17.92 -12.98
C VAL A 112 -6.84 18.32 -13.41
#